data_AF-A0A4P6MV38-F1
#
_entry.id   AF-A0A4P6MV38-F1
#
_cell.length_a   1.000
_cell.length_b   1.000
_cell.length_c   1.000
_cell.angle_alpha   90.00
_cell.angle_beta   90.00
_cell.angle_gamma   90.00
#
_symmetry.space_group_name_H-M   'P 1'
#
loop_
_entity.id
_entity.type
_entity.pdbx_description
1 polymer ?
#
loop_
_entity_poly.entity_id
_entity_poly.type
_entity_poly.pdbx_seq_one_letter_code
_entity_poly.pdbx_strand_id
1 'polypeptide(L)'
;MALVRAPSGQEDPMSAHPHSDHTVTAVDELVAAGIIDPADRDRALTVMSGTDPGSTGRGRLAGEISAYVGGVLVFTAAALFVGTQWSQLTSGTRAGLVAGAAALLAAAAGAVVALAHGPRHIRSSRADARRRLAGALLVGAGTLAGWAAHIVVTQVLAHEGPGIEVFGFGVGLAVLLLGYLLSPTVVGLLAGAGAWVGLGTSLASGREWSFSYALFSGLLLVAALALVALAESGHLHTRQTGRLTAGALAAGAAQAVYGVWDNLTPAYIALGLLAAVALAGYAVTRAWPYLAVGVTTATAASTQAAFDLGEGSLGAAGALLVAGVVLLLTSLLGAAIHRRRDPARIA
;
A
#
# COMPACT_ATOMS: atom_id res chain seq x y z
N MET A 1 -34.25 -69.26 -49.76
CA MET A 1 -33.02 -69.17 -48.94
C MET A 1 -32.49 -67.75 -49.12
N ALA A 2 -33.00 -66.82 -48.30
CA ALA A 2 -32.81 -65.39 -48.46
C ALA A 2 -31.85 -64.87 -47.38
N LEU A 3 -30.77 -64.23 -47.82
CA LEU A 3 -29.69 -63.70 -46.99
C LEU A 3 -30.12 -62.41 -46.28
N VAL A 4 -29.95 -62.43 -44.96
CA VAL A 4 -30.10 -61.33 -44.01
C VAL A 4 -29.04 -60.26 -44.28
N ARG A 5 -29.49 -59.02 -44.50
CA ARG A 5 -28.65 -57.83 -44.64
C ARG A 5 -28.73 -57.03 -43.34
N ALA A 6 -27.61 -56.95 -42.62
CA ALA A 6 -27.50 -56.16 -41.38
C ALA A 6 -27.49 -54.65 -41.68
N PRO A 7 -28.10 -53.79 -40.84
CA PRO A 7 -28.01 -52.35 -40.98
C PRO A 7 -26.64 -51.86 -40.49
N SER A 8 -25.99 -51.09 -41.36
CA SER A 8 -24.77 -50.32 -41.12
C SER A 8 -24.97 -49.33 -39.98
N GLY A 9 -24.00 -49.29 -39.06
CA GLY A 9 -23.90 -48.27 -38.02
C GLY A 9 -23.84 -46.87 -38.61
N GLN A 10 -24.77 -46.04 -38.20
CA GLN A 10 -24.79 -44.61 -38.45
C GLN A 10 -24.10 -43.95 -37.26
N GLU A 11 -22.80 -43.71 -37.41
CA GLU A 11 -22.05 -42.81 -36.54
C GLU A 11 -22.67 -41.42 -36.70
N ASP A 12 -23.20 -40.87 -35.62
CA ASP A 12 -23.85 -39.57 -35.54
C ASP A 12 -22.77 -38.49 -35.39
N PRO A 13 -22.38 -37.75 -36.45
CA PRO A 13 -21.35 -36.73 -36.37
C PRO A 13 -22.03 -35.38 -36.07
N MET A 14 -22.72 -35.28 -34.93
CA MET A 14 -23.49 -34.08 -34.62
C MET A 14 -23.52 -33.75 -33.13
N SER A 15 -22.37 -33.30 -32.63
CA SER A 15 -22.34 -32.43 -31.45
C SER A 15 -21.15 -31.44 -31.48
N ALA A 16 -20.82 -30.93 -32.67
CA ALA A 16 -19.95 -29.76 -32.80
C ALA A 16 -20.76 -28.48 -32.55
N HIS A 17 -20.66 -27.99 -31.31
CA HIS A 17 -21.01 -26.66 -30.77
C HIS A 17 -21.68 -25.60 -31.69
N PRO A 18 -23.02 -25.61 -31.83
CA PRO A 18 -23.76 -24.47 -32.43
C PRO A 18 -23.97 -23.29 -31.46
N HIS A 19 -23.53 -23.37 -30.20
CA HIS A 19 -23.81 -22.33 -29.19
C HIS A 19 -22.82 -21.15 -29.16
N SER A 20 -21.62 -21.28 -29.74
CA SER A 20 -20.63 -20.20 -29.75
C SER A 20 -21.00 -19.08 -30.70
N ASP A 21 -21.53 -19.40 -31.88
CA ASP A 21 -21.81 -18.41 -32.93
C ASP A 21 -22.95 -17.46 -32.54
N HIS A 22 -24.03 -17.99 -31.94
CA HIS A 22 -25.14 -17.16 -31.44
C HIS A 22 -24.72 -16.19 -30.34
N THR A 23 -23.72 -16.56 -29.53
CA THR A 23 -23.21 -15.71 -28.45
C THR A 23 -22.41 -14.54 -28.99
N VAL A 24 -21.59 -14.78 -30.02
CA VAL A 24 -20.80 -13.72 -30.67
C VAL A 24 -21.70 -12.73 -31.38
N THR A 25 -22.69 -13.23 -32.13
CA THR A 25 -23.64 -12.38 -32.85
C THR A 25 -24.47 -11.50 -31.91
N ALA A 26 -24.97 -12.05 -30.79
CA ALA A 26 -25.76 -11.29 -29.82
C ALA A 26 -24.96 -10.15 -29.16
N VAL A 27 -23.67 -10.36 -28.83
CA VAL A 27 -22.83 -9.30 -28.27
C VAL A 27 -22.53 -8.22 -29.32
N ASP A 28 -22.30 -8.60 -30.57
CA ASP A 28 -22.07 -7.66 -31.66
C ASP A 28 -23.30 -6.77 -31.91
N GLU A 29 -24.50 -7.34 -31.84
CA GLU A 29 -25.75 -6.59 -31.93
C GLU A 29 -25.92 -5.61 -30.76
N LEU A 30 -25.56 -6.00 -29.53
CA LEU A 30 -25.61 -5.13 -28.36
C LEU A 30 -24.60 -3.97 -28.41
N VAL A 31 -23.41 -4.21 -28.98
CA VAL A 31 -22.41 -3.16 -29.22
C VAL A 31 -22.88 -2.22 -30.34
N ALA A 32 -23.41 -2.77 -31.44
CA ALA A 32 -23.95 -1.99 -32.55
C ALA A 32 -25.15 -1.13 -32.14
N ALA A 33 -26.00 -1.62 -31.23
CA ALA A 33 -27.10 -0.87 -30.64
C ALA A 33 -26.65 0.21 -29.63
N GLY A 34 -25.36 0.30 -29.31
CA GLY A 34 -24.81 1.24 -28.34
C GLY A 34 -25.19 0.92 -26.89
N ILE A 35 -25.69 -0.29 -26.62
CA ILE A 35 -26.06 -0.75 -25.28
C ILE A 35 -24.80 -1.16 -24.50
N ILE A 36 -23.80 -1.72 -25.20
CA ILE A 36 -22.49 -2.08 -24.66
C ILE A 36 -21.42 -1.21 -25.31
N ASP A 37 -20.54 -0.63 -24.49
CA ASP A 37 -19.37 0.11 -25.00
C ASP A 37 -18.50 -0.85 -25.83
N PRO A 38 -18.04 -0.45 -27.04
CA PRO A 38 -17.14 -1.27 -27.85
C PRO A 38 -15.91 -1.79 -27.10
N ALA A 39 -15.42 -1.04 -26.10
CA ALA A 39 -14.30 -1.44 -25.24
C ALA A 39 -14.62 -2.64 -24.32
N ASP A 40 -15.90 -2.89 -24.03
CA ASP A 40 -16.38 -3.95 -23.13
C ASP A 40 -16.84 -5.23 -23.86
N ARG A 41 -16.75 -5.26 -25.20
CA ARG A 41 -17.17 -6.40 -26.03
C ARG A 41 -16.60 -7.75 -25.57
N ASP A 42 -15.29 -7.83 -25.36
CA ASP A 42 -14.62 -9.08 -24.94
C ASP A 42 -15.11 -9.56 -23.57
N ARG A 43 -15.45 -8.62 -22.69
CA ARG A 43 -15.99 -8.92 -21.35
C ARG A 43 -17.42 -9.47 -21.44
N ALA A 44 -18.25 -8.90 -22.30
CA ALA A 44 -19.61 -9.37 -22.55
C ALA A 44 -19.62 -10.78 -23.16
N LEU A 45 -18.73 -11.06 -24.11
CA LEU A 45 -18.54 -12.41 -24.67
C LEU A 45 -18.18 -13.43 -23.58
N THR A 46 -17.28 -13.07 -22.66
CA THR A 46 -16.86 -13.94 -21.55
C THR A 46 -18.00 -14.24 -20.57
N VAL A 47 -18.88 -13.27 -20.31
CA VAL A 47 -20.03 -13.45 -19.42
C VAL A 47 -21.11 -14.32 -20.10
N MET A 48 -21.40 -14.06 -21.37
CA MET A 48 -22.45 -14.78 -22.10
C MET A 48 -22.06 -16.19 -22.52
N SER A 49 -20.78 -16.47 -22.77
CA SER A 49 -20.33 -17.82 -23.16
C SER A 49 -20.44 -18.85 -22.03
N GLY A 50 -20.93 -18.45 -20.86
CA GLY A 50 -21.06 -19.35 -19.69
C GLY A 50 -19.72 -19.93 -19.26
N THR A 51 -18.60 -19.41 -19.79
CA THR A 51 -17.25 -19.73 -19.36
C THR A 51 -17.05 -19.00 -18.04
N ASP A 52 -17.77 -19.47 -17.03
CA ASP A 52 -17.81 -18.89 -15.70
C ASP A 52 -16.36 -18.73 -15.25
N PRO A 53 -15.85 -17.48 -15.15
CA PRO A 53 -14.51 -17.25 -14.64
C PRO A 53 -14.36 -17.81 -13.22
N GLY A 54 -15.47 -18.13 -12.53
CA GLY A 54 -15.53 -18.68 -11.19
C GLY A 54 -14.76 -19.98 -10.96
N SER A 55 -14.59 -20.85 -11.97
CA SER A 55 -13.81 -22.10 -11.79
C SER A 55 -12.29 -21.86 -11.73
N THR A 56 -11.78 -20.85 -12.45
CA THR A 56 -10.40 -20.34 -12.30
C THR A 56 -10.27 -19.32 -11.16
N GLY A 57 -11.39 -18.74 -10.73
CA GLY A 57 -11.49 -17.75 -9.67
C GLY A 57 -11.10 -18.28 -8.30
N ARG A 58 -11.45 -19.52 -7.94
CA ARG A 58 -11.03 -20.12 -6.65
C ARG A 58 -9.52 -20.33 -6.58
N GLY A 59 -8.91 -20.83 -7.66
CA GLY A 59 -7.45 -21.02 -7.72
C GLY A 59 -6.70 -19.68 -7.70
N ARG A 60 -7.21 -18.68 -8.42
CA ARG A 60 -6.67 -17.32 -8.40
C ARG A 60 -6.82 -16.64 -7.05
N LEU A 61 -7.98 -16.76 -6.40
CA LEU A 61 -8.23 -16.22 -5.06
C LEU A 61 -7.34 -16.90 -4.02
N ALA A 62 -7.19 -18.23 -4.09
CA ALA A 62 -6.28 -18.96 -3.21
C ALA A 62 -4.81 -18.57 -3.45
N GLY A 63 -4.42 -18.32 -4.70
CA GLY A 63 -3.11 -17.78 -5.06
C GLY A 63 -2.88 -16.36 -4.54
N GLU A 64 -3.90 -15.50 -4.61
CA GLU A 64 -3.83 -14.13 -4.11
C GLU A 64 -3.80 -14.08 -2.58
N ILE A 65 -4.64 -14.85 -1.90
CA ILE A 65 -4.62 -14.99 -0.43
C ILE A 65 -3.29 -15.58 0.03
N SER A 66 -2.80 -16.64 -0.61
CA SER A 66 -1.51 -17.24 -0.23
C SER A 66 -0.34 -16.31 -0.49
N ALA A 67 -0.38 -15.47 -1.54
CA ALA A 67 0.63 -14.43 -1.76
C ALA A 67 0.59 -13.34 -0.68
N TYR A 68 -0.59 -12.87 -0.28
CA TYR A 68 -0.70 -11.88 0.80
C TYR A 68 -0.29 -12.45 2.16
N VAL A 69 -0.78 -13.64 2.51
CA VAL A 69 -0.44 -14.33 3.75
C VAL A 69 1.06 -14.65 3.79
N GLY A 70 1.60 -15.19 2.71
CA GLY A 70 3.03 -15.45 2.56
C GLY A 70 3.86 -14.18 2.69
N GLY A 71 3.45 -13.08 2.05
CA GLY A 71 4.11 -11.79 2.16
C GLY A 71 4.11 -11.24 3.59
N VAL A 72 2.98 -11.31 4.29
CA VAL A 72 2.86 -10.88 5.69
C VAL A 72 3.70 -11.77 6.62
N LEU A 73 3.70 -13.08 6.41
CA LEU A 73 4.50 -14.02 7.21
C LEU A 73 6.00 -13.79 7.01
N VAL A 74 6.46 -13.65 5.76
CA VAL A 74 7.86 -13.35 5.45
C VAL A 74 8.27 -12.01 6.05
N PHE A 75 7.43 -10.98 5.89
CA PHE A 75 7.67 -9.67 6.49
C PHE A 75 7.76 -9.73 8.01
N THR A 76 6.84 -10.45 8.67
CA THR A 76 6.81 -10.61 10.12
C THR A 76 8.02 -11.38 10.62
N ALA A 77 8.38 -12.48 9.96
CA ALA A 77 9.57 -13.27 10.30
C ALA A 77 10.85 -12.44 10.14
N ALA A 78 10.97 -11.67 9.04
CA ALA A 78 12.08 -10.75 8.84
C ALA A 78 12.13 -9.67 9.92
N ALA A 79 11.00 -9.05 10.26
CA ALA A 79 10.91 -8.05 11.31
C ALA A 79 11.28 -8.61 12.69
N LEU A 80 10.83 -9.81 13.05
CA LEU A 80 11.19 -10.49 14.28
C LEU A 80 12.68 -10.88 14.32
N PHE A 81 13.20 -11.42 13.22
CA PHE A 81 14.61 -11.75 13.10
C PHE A 81 15.47 -10.49 13.28
N VAL A 82 15.15 -9.42 12.53
CA VAL A 82 15.82 -8.13 12.66
C VAL A 82 15.70 -7.64 14.10
N GLY A 83 14.50 -7.53 14.67
CA GLY A 83 14.31 -7.02 16.03
C GLY A 83 15.09 -7.79 17.11
N THR A 84 15.20 -9.11 17.00
CA THR A 84 15.87 -9.96 18.00
C THR A 84 17.39 -10.04 17.81
N GLN A 85 17.87 -10.00 16.57
CA GLN A 85 19.30 -10.16 16.25
C GLN A 85 20.01 -8.83 16.01
N TRP A 86 19.30 -7.71 15.81
CA TRP A 86 19.88 -6.45 15.38
C TRP A 86 21.06 -6.02 16.27
N SER A 87 20.89 -6.08 17.59
CA SER A 87 21.91 -5.69 18.56
C SER A 87 23.18 -6.56 18.51
N GLN A 88 23.07 -7.81 18.07
CA GLN A 88 24.18 -8.77 17.96
C GLN A 88 24.94 -8.63 16.64
N LEU A 89 24.33 -8.04 15.61
CA LEU A 89 24.97 -7.83 14.32
C LEU A 89 26.00 -6.71 14.38
N THR A 90 27.13 -6.91 13.72
CA THR A 90 28.09 -5.82 13.48
C THR A 90 27.46 -4.75 12.59
N SER A 91 27.93 -3.50 12.72
CA SER A 91 27.47 -2.37 11.90
C SER A 91 27.56 -2.65 10.40
N GLY A 92 28.64 -3.29 9.96
CA GLY A 92 28.83 -3.71 8.57
C GLY A 92 27.80 -4.74 8.13
N THR A 93 27.48 -5.71 8.99
CA THR A 93 26.42 -6.71 8.70
C THR A 93 25.04 -6.06 8.63
N ARG A 94 24.72 -5.11 9.52
CA ARG A 94 23.47 -4.35 9.49
C ARG A 94 23.32 -3.56 8.18
N ALA A 95 24.36 -2.80 7.82
CA ALA A 95 24.38 -2.03 6.59
C ALA A 95 24.25 -2.93 5.35
N GLY A 96 25.02 -4.03 5.31
CA GLY A 96 24.99 -4.99 4.20
C GLY A 96 23.63 -5.67 4.04
N LEU A 97 22.97 -6.04 5.13
CA LEU A 97 21.65 -6.67 5.10
C LEU A 97 20.58 -5.71 4.56
N VAL A 98 20.55 -4.47 5.05
CA VAL A 98 19.60 -3.45 4.60
C VAL A 98 19.87 -3.03 3.15
N ALA A 99 21.14 -2.82 2.78
CA ALA A 99 21.53 -2.50 1.41
C ALA A 99 21.22 -3.65 0.43
N GLY A 100 21.48 -4.90 0.83
CA GLY A 100 21.17 -6.09 0.04
C GLY A 100 19.68 -6.23 -0.22
N ALA A 101 18.84 -6.01 0.80
CA ALA A 101 17.39 -5.99 0.65
C ALA A 101 16.93 -4.83 -0.26
N ALA A 102 17.52 -3.65 -0.14
CA ALA A 102 17.24 -2.52 -1.04
C ALA A 102 17.54 -2.88 -2.50
N ALA A 103 18.71 -3.46 -2.76
CA ALA A 103 19.14 -3.89 -4.09
C ALA A 103 18.22 -4.97 -4.67
N LEU A 104 17.80 -5.95 -3.85
CA LEU A 104 16.87 -7.00 -4.24
C LEU A 104 15.51 -6.41 -4.66
N LEU A 105 14.96 -5.49 -3.88
CA LEU A 105 13.69 -4.82 -4.22
C LEU A 105 13.81 -3.97 -5.49
N ALA A 106 14.91 -3.25 -5.66
CA ALA A 106 15.19 -2.48 -6.87
C ALA A 106 15.31 -3.38 -8.11
N ALA A 107 16.01 -4.51 -7.99
CA ALA A 107 16.16 -5.49 -9.06
C ALA A 107 14.81 -6.14 -9.42
N ALA A 108 14.00 -6.50 -8.41
CA ALA A 108 12.65 -7.03 -8.61
C ALA A 108 11.76 -6.00 -9.33
N ALA A 109 11.81 -4.72 -8.95
CA ALA A 109 11.10 -3.66 -9.67
C ALA A 109 11.56 -3.54 -11.12
N GLY A 110 12.88 -3.57 -11.36
CA GLY A 110 13.47 -3.57 -12.70
C GLY A 110 13.01 -4.76 -13.54
N ALA A 111 12.95 -5.96 -12.96
CA ALA A 111 12.43 -7.15 -13.62
C ALA A 111 10.95 -7.01 -14.00
N VAL A 112 10.10 -6.49 -13.10
CA VAL A 112 8.69 -6.22 -13.39
C VAL A 112 8.55 -5.23 -14.56
N VAL A 113 9.42 -4.21 -14.63
CA VAL A 113 9.45 -3.23 -15.70
C VAL A 113 9.93 -3.83 -17.03
N ALA A 114 10.99 -4.64 -17.00
CA ALA A 114 11.56 -5.30 -18.16
C ALA A 114 10.57 -6.29 -18.80
N LEU A 115 9.91 -7.11 -17.98
CA LEU A 115 8.87 -8.07 -18.41
C LEU A 115 7.62 -7.40 -18.99
N ALA A 116 7.47 -6.08 -18.82
CA ALA A 116 6.39 -5.29 -19.40
C ALA A 116 6.76 -4.63 -20.75
N HIS A 117 7.87 -5.04 -21.39
CA HIS A 117 8.40 -4.44 -22.63
C HIS A 117 8.80 -2.96 -22.48
N GLY A 118 9.22 -2.57 -21.26
CA GLY A 118 9.83 -1.27 -20.99
C GLY A 118 8.88 -0.18 -20.43
N PRO A 119 9.44 0.95 -19.97
CA PRO A 119 8.72 1.97 -19.19
C PRO A 119 7.61 2.69 -19.96
N ARG A 120 7.67 2.72 -21.30
CA ARG A 120 6.63 3.33 -22.14
C ARG A 120 5.35 2.51 -22.18
N HIS A 121 5.46 1.17 -22.16
CA HIS A 121 4.31 0.28 -22.23
C HIS A 121 3.54 0.19 -20.91
N ILE A 122 4.24 0.41 -19.79
CA ILE A 122 3.68 0.46 -18.43
C ILE A 122 2.71 1.64 -18.23
N ARG A 123 2.75 2.64 -19.10
CA ARG A 123 1.82 3.79 -19.06
C ARG A 123 0.43 3.47 -19.63
N SER A 124 0.23 2.33 -20.29
CA SER A 124 -1.07 1.88 -20.80
C SER A 124 -1.96 1.25 -19.71
N SER A 125 -3.30 1.34 -19.82
CA SER A 125 -4.22 0.99 -18.72
C SER A 125 -4.20 -0.49 -18.30
N ARG A 126 -3.83 -1.43 -19.19
CA ARG A 126 -3.67 -2.86 -18.86
C ARG A 126 -2.42 -3.17 -18.02
N ALA A 127 -1.47 -2.24 -17.90
CA ALA A 127 -0.24 -2.42 -17.11
C ALA A 127 -0.31 -1.84 -15.68
N ASP A 128 -1.48 -1.38 -15.22
CA ASP A 128 -1.62 -0.64 -13.97
C ASP A 128 -1.21 -1.46 -12.73
N ALA A 129 -1.51 -2.77 -12.70
CA ALA A 129 -1.09 -3.64 -11.58
C ALA A 129 0.44 -3.80 -11.50
N ARG A 130 1.11 -4.02 -12.64
CA ARG A 130 2.57 -4.12 -12.71
C ARG A 130 3.24 -2.80 -12.36
N ARG A 131 2.68 -1.68 -12.81
CA ARG A 131 3.13 -0.32 -12.47
C ARG A 131 3.08 -0.07 -10.97
N ARG A 132 1.95 -0.40 -10.33
CA ARG A 132 1.74 -0.27 -8.88
C ARG A 132 2.72 -1.14 -8.09
N LEU A 133 2.91 -2.40 -8.52
CA LEU A 133 3.88 -3.31 -7.91
C LEU A 133 5.31 -2.77 -8.02
N ALA A 134 5.74 -2.38 -9.22
CA ALA A 134 7.07 -1.80 -9.43
C ALA A 134 7.27 -0.53 -8.60
N GLY A 135 6.25 0.33 -8.50
CA GLY A 135 6.29 1.52 -7.65
C GLY A 135 6.44 1.17 -6.16
N ALA A 136 5.68 0.19 -5.65
CA ALA A 136 5.79 -0.27 -4.27
C ALA A 136 7.17 -0.88 -3.96
N LEU A 137 7.73 -1.66 -4.89
CA LEU A 137 9.07 -2.23 -4.76
C LEU A 137 10.15 -1.15 -4.75
N LEU A 138 10.08 -0.16 -5.64
CA LEU A 138 11.03 0.97 -5.66
C LEU A 138 10.93 1.83 -4.40
N VAL A 139 9.74 1.97 -3.84
CA VAL A 139 9.53 2.63 -2.55
C VAL A 139 10.23 1.90 -1.41
N GLY A 140 10.02 0.59 -1.32
CA GLY A 140 10.72 -0.23 -0.33
C GLY A 140 12.23 -0.15 -0.52
N ALA A 141 12.70 -0.22 -1.77
CA ALA A 141 14.11 -0.08 -2.11
C ALA A 141 14.69 1.27 -1.67
N GLY A 142 14.02 2.38 -1.96
CA GLY A 142 14.48 3.72 -1.57
C GLY A 142 14.51 3.92 -0.05
N THR A 143 13.51 3.41 0.66
CA THR A 143 13.45 3.45 2.12
C THR A 143 14.63 2.69 2.74
N LEU A 144 14.88 1.46 2.27
CA LEU A 144 16.01 0.64 2.74
C LEU A 144 17.36 1.25 2.32
N ALA A 145 17.48 1.80 1.12
CA ALA A 145 18.72 2.44 0.67
C ALA A 145 19.08 3.66 1.54
N GLY A 146 18.11 4.50 1.89
CA GLY A 146 18.31 5.61 2.82
C GLY A 146 18.75 5.14 4.21
N TRP A 147 18.12 4.07 4.73
CA TRP A 147 18.49 3.51 6.03
C TRP A 147 19.90 2.88 6.02
N ALA A 148 20.26 2.17 4.95
CA ALA A 148 21.60 1.61 4.77
C ALA A 148 22.66 2.72 4.72
N ALA A 149 22.39 3.81 3.97
CA ALA A 149 23.29 4.97 3.91
C ALA A 149 23.48 5.59 5.30
N HIS A 150 22.40 5.74 6.07
CA HIS A 150 22.48 6.22 7.45
C HIS A 150 23.37 5.34 8.34
N ILE A 151 23.21 4.00 8.28
CA ILE A 151 24.03 3.06 9.06
C ILE A 151 25.51 3.16 8.68
N VAL A 152 25.82 3.24 7.37
CA VAL A 152 27.22 3.35 6.90
C VAL A 152 27.86 4.62 7.44
N VAL A 153 27.19 5.77 7.32
CA VAL A 153 27.78 7.04 7.74
C VAL A 153 27.94 7.12 9.26
N THR A 154 26.92 6.70 10.03
CA THR A 154 26.98 6.76 11.50
C THR A 154 27.91 5.73 12.10
N GLN A 155 27.85 4.48 11.64
CA GLN A 155 28.48 3.36 12.35
C GLN A 155 29.77 2.86 11.69
N VAL A 156 29.97 3.08 10.38
CA VAL A 156 31.18 2.62 9.67
C VAL A 156 32.19 3.75 9.53
N LEU A 157 31.73 4.95 9.16
CA LEU A 157 32.58 6.13 9.04
C LEU A 157 32.81 6.86 10.36
N ALA A 158 32.17 6.39 11.44
CA ALA A 158 32.20 6.97 12.79
C ALA A 158 32.01 8.49 12.80
N HIS A 159 31.25 9.00 11.83
CA HIS A 159 30.85 10.40 11.84
C HIS A 159 29.63 10.50 12.75
N GLU A 160 29.62 11.54 13.57
CA GLU A 160 28.46 11.90 14.37
C GLU A 160 28.09 13.36 14.06
N GLY A 161 26.80 13.66 14.10
CA GLY A 161 26.28 14.99 13.87
C GLY A 161 25.07 15.02 12.92
N PRO A 162 24.32 16.12 12.95
CA PRO A 162 23.04 16.22 12.28
C PRO A 162 23.11 16.13 10.75
N GLY A 163 24.26 16.48 10.15
CA GLY A 163 24.46 16.35 8.70
C GLY A 163 24.32 14.91 8.18
N ILE A 164 24.43 13.91 9.04
CA ILE A 164 24.40 12.49 8.69
C ILE A 164 22.99 11.97 8.52
N GLU A 165 22.10 12.36 9.42
CA GLU A 165 20.68 12.05 9.31
C GLU A 165 20.13 12.70 8.03
N VAL A 166 20.51 13.97 7.78
CA VAL A 166 20.19 14.69 6.53
C VAL A 166 20.67 13.93 5.30
N PHE A 167 21.89 13.39 5.34
CA PHE A 167 22.43 12.61 4.23
C PHE A 167 21.64 11.31 4.00
N GLY A 168 21.36 10.53 5.04
CA GLY A 168 20.61 9.28 4.94
C GLY A 168 19.19 9.49 4.40
N PHE A 169 18.46 10.46 4.95
CA PHE A 169 17.14 10.84 4.44
C PHE A 169 17.19 11.48 3.05
N GLY A 170 18.24 12.24 2.73
CA GLY A 170 18.46 12.82 1.41
C GLY A 170 18.66 11.75 0.33
N VAL A 171 19.45 10.70 0.61
CA VAL A 171 19.62 9.55 -0.27
C VAL A 171 18.30 8.80 -0.45
N GLY A 172 17.59 8.52 0.64
CA GLY A 172 16.28 7.87 0.58
C GLY A 172 15.27 8.67 -0.24
N LEU A 173 15.22 9.99 -0.04
CA LEU A 173 14.35 10.90 -0.79
C LEU A 173 14.73 10.94 -2.28
N ALA A 174 16.02 10.99 -2.62
CA ALA A 174 16.46 10.96 -4.01
C ALA A 174 16.03 9.67 -4.72
N VAL A 175 16.19 8.50 -4.08
CA VAL A 175 15.74 7.22 -4.66
C VAL A 175 14.22 7.17 -4.79
N LEU A 176 13.48 7.71 -3.80
CA LEU A 176 12.01 7.79 -3.85
C LEU A 176 11.51 8.73 -4.96
N LEU A 177 12.17 9.87 -5.17
CA LEU A 177 11.86 10.79 -6.27
C LEU A 177 12.14 10.15 -7.63
N LEU A 178 13.27 9.46 -7.78
CA LEU A 178 13.56 8.68 -8.99
C LEU A 178 12.50 7.57 -9.22
N GLY A 179 12.12 6.86 -8.16
CA GLY A 179 11.07 5.85 -8.21
C GLY A 179 9.72 6.42 -8.61
N TYR A 180 9.36 7.60 -8.10
CA TYR A 180 8.13 8.30 -8.44
C TYR A 180 8.13 8.82 -9.90
N LEU A 181 9.25 9.34 -10.38
CA LEU A 181 9.40 9.77 -11.79
C LEU A 181 9.25 8.58 -12.76
N LEU A 182 9.74 7.40 -12.36
CA LEU A 182 9.59 6.17 -13.13
C LEU A 182 8.17 5.60 -13.06
N SER A 183 7.52 5.70 -11.89
CA SER A 183 6.19 5.15 -11.64
C SER A 183 5.41 6.03 -10.65
N PRO A 184 4.59 6.98 -11.14
CA PRO A 184 3.76 7.82 -10.29
C PRO A 184 2.71 6.96 -9.59
N THR A 185 2.99 6.60 -8.34
CA THR A 185 2.12 5.74 -7.53
C THR A 185 1.80 6.42 -6.21
N VAL A 186 0.62 6.14 -5.67
CA VAL A 186 0.19 6.60 -4.35
C VAL A 186 1.18 6.14 -3.27
N VAL A 187 1.69 4.92 -3.40
CA VAL A 187 2.71 4.37 -2.49
C VAL A 187 4.01 5.18 -2.58
N GLY A 188 4.43 5.56 -3.79
CA GLY A 188 5.55 6.49 -4.05
C GLY A 188 5.41 7.82 -3.32
N LEU A 189 4.24 8.44 -3.42
CA LEU A 189 3.96 9.72 -2.77
C LEU A 189 3.91 9.60 -1.24
N LEU A 190 3.32 8.52 -0.72
CA LEU A 190 3.26 8.28 0.72
C LEU A 190 4.65 8.05 1.31
N ALA A 191 5.49 7.26 0.64
CA ALA A 191 6.85 7.05 1.08
C ALA A 191 7.72 8.29 0.91
N GLY A 192 7.54 9.06 -0.17
CA GLY A 192 8.18 10.36 -0.34
C GLY A 192 7.81 11.33 0.78
N ALA A 193 6.53 11.37 1.18
CA ALA A 193 6.08 12.16 2.33
C ALA A 193 6.73 11.68 3.63
N GLY A 194 6.79 10.37 3.88
CA GLY A 194 7.47 9.81 5.05
C GLY A 194 8.97 10.14 5.09
N ALA A 195 9.66 10.02 3.96
CA ALA A 195 11.07 10.37 3.85
C ALA A 195 11.31 11.88 4.06
N TRP A 196 10.39 12.73 3.58
CA TRP A 196 10.41 14.17 3.84
C TRP A 196 10.22 14.49 5.32
N VAL A 197 9.26 13.82 5.98
CA VAL A 197 9.04 13.97 7.42
C VAL A 197 10.31 13.59 8.17
N GLY A 198 10.91 12.44 7.85
CA GLY A 198 12.16 11.99 8.46
C GLY A 198 13.35 12.93 8.21
N LEU A 199 13.48 13.44 6.99
CA LEU A 199 14.51 14.43 6.63
C LEU A 199 14.35 15.70 7.48
N GLY A 200 13.12 16.20 7.61
CA GLY A 200 12.88 17.41 8.35
C GLY A 200 13.00 17.24 9.87
N THR A 201 12.61 16.10 10.43
CA THR A 201 12.89 15.80 11.85
C THR A 201 14.38 15.74 12.14
N SER A 202 15.17 15.26 11.18
CA SER A 202 16.63 15.19 11.26
C SER A 202 17.32 16.55 11.10
N LEU A 203 16.74 17.42 10.27
CA LEU A 203 17.20 18.81 10.19
C LEU A 203 16.87 19.57 11.48
N ALA A 204 15.77 19.22 12.15
CA ALA A 204 15.34 19.82 13.40
C ALA A 204 16.16 19.33 14.61
N SER A 205 16.60 18.07 14.63
CA SER A 205 17.42 17.48 15.72
C SER A 205 18.79 18.16 15.86
N GLY A 206 19.34 18.65 14.76
CA GLY A 206 20.67 19.27 14.71
C GLY A 206 20.81 20.68 15.24
N ARG A 207 19.71 21.32 15.64
CA ARG A 207 19.70 22.68 16.19
C ARG A 207 19.15 22.59 17.60
N GLU A 208 19.86 23.15 18.58
CA GLU A 208 19.53 23.11 20.03
C GLU A 208 18.18 23.79 20.41
N TRP A 209 17.25 23.99 19.48
CA TRP A 209 16.07 24.83 19.66
C TRP A 209 14.80 24.02 19.38
N SER A 210 13.98 23.81 20.42
CA SER A 210 12.59 23.34 20.37
C SER A 210 11.72 24.12 19.36
N PHE A 211 12.11 25.36 19.06
CA PHE A 211 11.53 26.18 18.00
C PHE A 211 11.61 25.52 16.61
N SER A 212 12.69 24.77 16.30
CA SER A 212 12.87 24.11 15.00
C SER A 212 11.84 23.00 14.78
N TYR A 213 11.55 22.20 15.81
CA TYR A 213 10.52 21.16 15.75
C TYR A 213 9.12 21.73 15.68
N ALA A 214 8.82 22.79 16.44
CA ALA A 214 7.52 23.45 16.41
C ALA A 214 7.25 24.08 15.03
N LEU A 215 8.24 24.77 14.47
CA LEU A 215 8.16 25.33 13.12
C LEU A 215 7.99 24.22 12.08
N PHE A 216 8.78 23.15 12.15
CA PHE A 216 8.69 22.03 11.22
C PHE A 216 7.33 21.31 11.28
N SER A 217 6.84 21.01 12.49
CA SER A 217 5.50 20.44 12.71
C SER A 217 4.41 21.37 12.16
N GLY A 218 4.52 22.68 12.41
CA GLY A 218 3.62 23.69 11.86
C GLY A 218 3.63 23.72 10.32
N LEU A 219 4.81 23.67 9.69
CA LEU A 219 4.94 23.64 8.23
C LEU A 219 4.34 22.35 7.63
N LEU A 220 4.56 21.19 8.24
CA LEU A 220 3.94 19.93 7.82
C LEU A 220 2.41 19.99 7.92
N LEU A 221 1.88 20.57 9.00
CA LEU A 221 0.44 20.73 9.19
C LEU A 221 -0.17 21.67 8.15
N VAL A 222 0.48 22.82 7.88
CA VAL A 222 0.06 23.76 6.83
C VAL A 222 0.08 23.08 5.46
N ALA A 223 1.13 22.32 5.14
CA ALA A 223 1.22 21.56 3.90
C ALA A 223 0.12 20.49 3.79
N ALA A 224 -0.19 19.78 4.88
CA ALA A 224 -1.28 18.83 4.93
C ALA A 224 -2.64 19.49 4.65
N LEU A 225 -2.94 20.61 5.33
CA LEU A 225 -4.18 21.37 5.14
C LEU A 225 -4.29 21.92 3.71
N ALA A 226 -3.20 22.46 3.16
CA ALA A 226 -3.15 22.94 1.78
C ALA A 226 -3.44 21.82 0.78
N LEU A 227 -2.88 20.62 0.98
CA LEU A 227 -3.15 19.46 0.13
C LEU A 227 -4.59 18.96 0.23
N VAL A 228 -5.20 18.97 1.42
CA VAL A 228 -6.64 18.67 1.56
C VAL A 228 -7.46 19.70 0.77
N ALA A 229 -7.20 20.99 0.95
CA ALA A 229 -7.91 22.04 0.21
C ALA A 229 -7.74 21.90 -1.32
N LEU A 230 -6.54 21.57 -1.80
CA LEU A 230 -6.27 21.29 -3.21
C LEU A 230 -6.99 20.03 -3.72
N ALA A 231 -7.08 18.98 -2.88
CA ALA A 231 -7.81 17.77 -3.19
C ALA A 231 -9.33 18.04 -3.30
N GLU A 232 -9.90 18.77 -2.34
CA GLU A 232 -11.33 19.07 -2.35
C GLU A 232 -11.74 20.00 -3.49
N SER A 233 -10.90 21.00 -3.79
CA SER A 233 -11.14 21.94 -4.90
C SER A 233 -11.04 21.32 -6.30
N GLY A 234 -10.58 20.07 -6.42
CA GLY A 234 -10.52 19.35 -7.70
C GLY A 234 -9.32 19.69 -8.59
N HIS A 235 -8.34 20.46 -8.08
CA HIS A 235 -7.11 20.78 -8.81
C HIS A 235 -6.13 19.60 -8.91
N LEU A 236 -6.24 18.62 -8.00
CA LEU A 236 -5.43 17.41 -8.07
C LEU A 236 -6.04 16.37 -9.02
N HIS A 237 -5.18 15.81 -9.88
CA HIS A 237 -5.55 14.76 -10.84
C HIS A 237 -6.24 13.55 -10.17
N THR A 238 -5.96 13.31 -8.89
CA THR A 238 -6.65 12.29 -8.10
C THR A 238 -6.87 12.77 -6.66
N ARG A 239 -8.12 13.07 -6.31
CA ARG A 239 -8.51 13.49 -4.95
C ARG A 239 -8.04 12.53 -3.86
N GLN A 240 -8.10 11.22 -4.14
CA GLN A 240 -7.72 10.19 -3.17
C GLN A 240 -6.24 10.28 -2.79
N THR A 241 -5.36 10.53 -3.78
CA THR A 241 -3.92 10.70 -3.57
C THR A 241 -3.63 11.90 -2.69
N GLY A 242 -4.28 13.05 -2.98
CA GLY A 242 -4.13 14.26 -2.17
C GLY A 242 -4.51 14.06 -0.71
N ARG A 243 -5.65 13.40 -0.45
CA ARG A 243 -6.12 13.08 0.91
C ARG A 243 -5.16 12.15 1.66
N LEU A 244 -4.62 11.13 1.00
CA LEU A 244 -3.65 10.21 1.61
C LEU A 244 -2.33 10.91 1.94
N THR A 245 -1.77 11.66 1.00
CA THR A 245 -0.53 12.42 1.21
C THR A 245 -0.70 13.45 2.31
N ALA A 246 -1.82 14.18 2.33
CA ALA A 246 -2.15 15.10 3.42
C ALA A 246 -2.23 14.38 4.77
N GLY A 247 -2.89 13.23 4.84
CA GLY A 247 -2.97 12.43 6.07
C GLY A 247 -1.60 11.97 6.57
N ALA A 248 -0.70 11.58 5.66
CA ALA A 248 0.67 11.21 6.02
C ALA A 248 1.48 12.40 6.55
N LEU A 249 1.36 13.58 5.92
CA LEU A 249 2.01 14.81 6.42
C LEU A 249 1.45 15.24 7.77
N ALA A 250 0.13 15.15 7.98
CA ALA A 250 -0.50 15.44 9.26
C ALA A 250 -0.04 14.48 10.36
N ALA A 251 0.10 13.19 10.05
CA ALA A 251 0.63 12.21 10.98
C ALA A 251 2.10 12.51 11.31
N GLY A 252 2.91 12.91 10.32
CA GLY A 252 4.27 13.38 10.54
C GLY A 252 4.34 14.64 11.41
N ALA A 253 3.43 15.59 11.20
CA ALA A 253 3.32 16.79 12.03
C ALA A 253 3.00 16.44 13.48
N ALA A 254 2.03 15.54 13.71
CA ALA A 254 1.67 15.04 15.02
C ALA A 254 2.85 14.31 15.71
N GLN A 255 3.59 13.49 14.96
CA GLN A 255 4.77 12.81 15.48
C GLN A 255 5.90 13.79 15.84
N ALA A 256 6.10 14.85 15.04
CA ALA A 256 7.11 15.86 15.29
C ALA A 256 6.88 16.65 16.60
N VAL A 257 5.67 16.62 17.15
CA VAL A 257 5.37 17.21 18.47
C VAL A 257 6.20 16.57 19.58
N TYR A 258 6.56 15.29 19.44
CA TYR A 258 7.45 14.60 20.37
C TYR A 258 8.77 15.37 20.61
N GLY A 259 9.41 15.81 19.52
CA GLY A 259 10.68 16.55 19.59
C GLY A 259 10.57 17.98 20.13
N VAL A 260 9.35 18.50 20.35
CA VAL A 260 9.15 19.82 20.97
C VAL A 260 9.17 19.74 22.49
N TRP A 261 8.60 18.67 23.06
CA TRP A 261 8.33 18.56 24.49
C TRP A 261 9.16 17.47 25.19
N ASP A 262 9.95 16.69 24.45
CA ASP A 262 10.66 15.49 24.94
C ASP A 262 9.74 14.54 25.74
N ASN A 263 8.46 14.53 25.36
CA ASN A 263 7.40 13.77 26.02
C ASN A 263 6.55 13.09 24.95
N LEU A 264 6.28 11.80 25.11
CA LEU A 264 5.42 11.02 24.21
C LEU A 264 3.95 11.43 24.31
N THR A 265 3.53 11.95 25.48
CA THR A 265 2.13 12.30 25.77
C THR A 265 1.50 13.24 24.74
N PRO A 266 2.09 14.41 24.43
CA PRO A 266 1.57 15.29 23.40
C PRO A 266 1.48 14.65 22.01
N ALA A 267 2.43 13.77 21.65
CA ALA A 267 2.49 13.16 20.33
C ALA A 267 1.35 12.14 20.12
N TYR A 268 1.13 11.22 21.06
CA TYR A 268 0.03 10.25 20.91
C TYR A 268 -1.36 10.90 21.08
N ILE A 269 -1.47 11.99 21.87
CA ILE A 269 -2.70 12.79 21.92
C ILE A 269 -2.96 13.43 20.55
N ALA A 270 -1.94 14.05 19.94
CA ALA A 270 -2.07 14.66 18.61
C ALA A 270 -2.44 13.63 17.53
N LEU A 271 -1.85 12.43 17.57
CA LEU A 271 -2.23 11.32 16.70
C LEU A 271 -3.66 10.83 16.95
N GLY A 272 -4.10 10.75 18.21
CA GLY A 272 -5.47 10.40 18.57
C GLY A 272 -6.50 11.43 18.07
N LEU A 273 -6.19 12.72 18.18
CA LEU A 273 -7.01 13.79 17.62
C LEU A 273 -7.08 13.72 16.09
N LEU A 274 -5.94 13.50 15.42
CA LEU A 274 -5.89 13.30 13.98
C LEU A 274 -6.74 12.08 13.57
N ALA A 275 -6.66 10.98 14.32
CA ALA A 275 -7.47 9.80 14.09
C ALA A 275 -8.97 10.09 14.18
N ALA A 276 -9.39 10.80 15.23
CA ALA A 276 -10.78 11.20 15.41
C ALA A 276 -11.29 12.10 14.27
N VAL A 277 -10.50 13.10 13.87
CA VAL A 277 -10.84 14.01 12.75
C VAL A 277 -10.94 13.23 11.43
N ALA A 278 -10.01 12.32 11.17
CA ALA A 278 -10.04 11.49 9.97
C ALA A 278 -11.25 10.54 9.96
N LEU A 279 -11.56 9.87 11.07
CA LEU A 279 -12.74 9.01 11.17
C LEU A 279 -14.06 9.79 11.04
N ALA A 280 -14.14 10.99 11.62
CA ALA A 280 -15.28 11.88 11.42
C ALA A 280 -15.41 12.30 9.94
N GLY A 281 -14.29 12.66 9.31
CA GLY A 281 -14.22 12.94 7.87
C GLY A 281 -14.69 11.76 7.01
N TYR A 282 -14.35 10.53 7.41
CA TYR A 282 -14.86 9.31 6.77
C TYR A 282 -16.37 9.15 6.96
N ALA A 283 -16.91 9.43 8.14
CA ALA A 283 -18.35 9.31 8.40
C ALA A 283 -19.17 10.24 7.49
N VAL A 284 -18.66 11.46 7.23
CA VAL A 284 -19.30 12.47 6.38
C VAL A 284 -19.11 12.18 4.89
N THR A 285 -17.87 11.94 4.45
CA THR A 285 -17.53 11.86 3.02
C THR A 285 -17.57 10.44 2.45
N ARG A 286 -17.54 9.42 3.32
CA ARG A 286 -17.39 8.00 2.98
C ARG A 286 -16.17 7.69 2.12
N ALA A 287 -15.18 8.58 2.08
CA ALA A 287 -13.97 8.38 1.31
C ALA A 287 -12.94 7.53 2.07
N TRP A 288 -12.58 6.38 1.51
CA TRP A 288 -11.68 5.42 2.13
C TRP A 288 -10.32 5.98 2.61
N PRO A 289 -9.70 7.03 2.01
CA PRO A 289 -8.45 7.59 2.53
C PRO A 289 -8.53 8.05 3.98
N TYR A 290 -9.66 8.68 4.36
CA TYR A 290 -9.86 9.14 5.74
C TYR A 290 -9.99 7.98 6.71
N LEU A 291 -10.60 6.87 6.29
CA LEU A 291 -10.64 5.64 7.09
C LEU A 291 -9.23 5.08 7.28
N ALA A 292 -8.44 4.98 6.20
CA ALA A 292 -7.09 4.46 6.26
C ALA A 292 -6.21 5.30 7.20
N VAL A 293 -6.22 6.62 7.06
CA VAL A 293 -5.47 7.55 7.93
C VAL A 293 -5.96 7.46 9.37
N GLY A 294 -7.28 7.41 9.60
CA GLY A 294 -7.86 7.32 10.93
C GLY A 294 -7.45 6.05 11.66
N VAL A 295 -7.52 4.90 10.99
CA VAL A 295 -7.14 3.61 11.59
C VAL A 295 -5.64 3.54 11.87
N THR A 296 -4.78 3.99 10.94
CA THR A 296 -3.32 3.93 11.13
C THR A 296 -2.86 4.85 12.24
N THR A 297 -3.39 6.07 12.31
CA THR A 297 -3.05 7.04 13.37
C THR A 297 -3.63 6.64 14.73
N ALA A 298 -4.83 6.06 14.79
CA ALA A 298 -5.38 5.48 16.02
C ALA A 298 -4.49 4.34 16.54
N THR A 299 -4.05 3.44 15.65
CA THR A 299 -3.16 2.32 15.99
C THR A 299 -1.80 2.82 16.50
N ALA A 300 -1.23 3.82 15.84
CA ALA A 300 0.02 4.44 16.25
C ALA A 300 -0.12 5.12 17.62
N ALA A 301 -1.17 5.94 17.81
CA ALA A 301 -1.47 6.59 19.09
C ALA A 301 -1.63 5.59 20.23
N SER A 302 -2.41 4.53 20.00
CA SER A 302 -2.68 3.52 21.02
C SER A 302 -1.44 2.70 21.37
N THR A 303 -0.58 2.41 20.38
CA THR A 303 0.69 1.71 20.58
C THR A 303 1.67 2.56 21.39
N GLN A 304 1.79 3.84 21.05
CA GLN A 304 2.63 4.78 21.79
C GLN A 304 2.13 5.00 23.21
N ALA A 305 0.82 5.17 23.40
CA ALA A 305 0.24 5.29 24.73
C ALA A 305 0.45 4.02 25.56
N ALA A 306 0.29 2.83 24.97
CA ALA A 306 0.56 1.56 25.66
C ALA A 306 2.03 1.40 26.04
N PHE A 307 2.95 1.91 25.22
CA PHE A 307 4.38 1.91 25.52
C PHE A 307 4.73 2.92 26.63
N ASP A 308 4.19 4.13 26.57
CA ASP A 308 4.44 5.21 27.54
C ASP A 308 3.86 4.87 28.92
N LEU A 309 2.65 4.31 28.96
CA LEU A 309 1.99 3.90 30.20
C LEU A 309 2.48 2.54 30.73
N GLY A 310 3.09 1.74 29.87
CA GLY A 310 3.57 0.40 30.18
C GLY A 310 5.03 0.44 30.62
N GLU A 311 5.30 0.68 31.90
CA GLU A 311 6.66 0.58 32.45
C GLU A 311 7.27 -0.82 32.14
N GLY A 312 8.32 -0.89 31.31
CA GLY A 312 9.10 -2.11 31.07
C GLY A 312 8.56 -3.10 30.02
N SER A 313 8.75 -4.40 30.23
CA SER A 313 8.48 -5.48 29.25
C SER A 313 7.00 -5.67 28.90
N LEU A 314 6.09 -5.16 29.75
CA LEU A 314 4.65 -5.19 29.53
C LEU A 314 4.21 -4.26 28.39
N GLY A 315 4.93 -3.17 28.12
CA GLY A 315 4.58 -2.21 27.06
C GLY A 315 4.58 -2.85 25.66
N ALA A 316 5.55 -3.73 25.37
CA ALA A 316 5.65 -4.41 24.08
C ALA A 316 4.52 -5.45 23.87
N ALA A 317 4.21 -6.24 24.90
CA ALA A 317 3.11 -7.19 24.86
C ALA A 317 1.74 -6.48 24.79
N GLY A 318 1.58 -5.38 25.53
CA GLY A 318 0.40 -4.52 25.49
C GLY A 318 0.18 -3.89 24.12
N ALA A 319 1.22 -3.33 23.51
CA ALA A 319 1.17 -2.79 22.15
C ALA A 319 0.69 -3.83 21.12
N LEU A 320 1.23 -5.05 21.18
CA LEU A 320 0.83 -6.16 20.31
C LEU A 320 -0.64 -6.57 20.52
N LEU A 321 -1.10 -6.62 21.79
CA LEU A 321 -2.49 -6.90 22.11
C LEU A 321 -3.42 -5.83 21.53
N VAL A 322 -3.10 -4.55 21.73
CA VAL A 322 -3.91 -3.43 21.24
C VAL A 322 -3.96 -3.44 19.70
N ALA A 323 -2.83 -3.63 19.03
CA ALA A 323 -2.79 -3.75 17.57
C ALA A 323 -3.68 -4.90 17.07
N GLY A 324 -3.63 -6.06 17.75
CA GLY A 324 -4.50 -7.21 17.46
C GLY A 324 -5.98 -6.90 17.65
N VAL A 325 -6.36 -6.23 18.74
CA VAL A 325 -7.74 -5.83 19.02
C VAL A 325 -8.26 -4.84 17.97
N VAL A 326 -7.45 -3.85 17.58
CA VAL A 326 -7.82 -2.89 16.53
C VAL A 326 -8.05 -3.60 15.20
N LEU A 327 -7.17 -4.54 14.81
CA LEU A 327 -7.34 -5.35 13.61
C LEU A 327 -8.64 -6.18 13.65
N LEU A 328 -8.95 -6.80 14.79
CA LEU A 328 -10.18 -7.57 14.98
C LEU A 328 -11.44 -6.68 14.87
N LEU A 329 -11.44 -5.51 15.51
CA LEU A 329 -12.55 -4.56 15.43
C LEU A 329 -12.75 -4.05 14.01
N THR A 330 -11.66 -3.75 13.30
CA THR A 330 -11.71 -3.29 11.91
C THR A 330 -12.27 -4.36 10.99
N SER A 331 -11.88 -5.63 11.20
CA SER A 331 -12.41 -6.79 10.49
C SER A 331 -13.92 -6.97 10.73
N LEU A 332 -14.37 -6.88 12.00
CA LEU A 332 -15.78 -6.95 12.37
C LEU A 332 -16.60 -5.81 11.75
N LEU A 333 -16.06 -4.59 11.73
CA LEU A 333 -16.71 -3.44 11.09
C LEU A 333 -16.88 -3.67 9.58
N GLY A 334 -15.84 -4.20 8.92
CA GLY A 334 -15.88 -4.56 7.50
C GLY A 334 -16.96 -5.60 7.19
N ALA A 335 -17.05 -6.64 8.03
CA ALA A 335 -18.06 -7.69 7.91
C ALA A 335 -19.48 -7.17 8.15
N ALA A 336 -19.67 -6.29 9.14
CA ALA A 336 -20.97 -5.68 9.45
C ALA A 336 -21.49 -4.79 8.30
N ILE A 337 -20.60 -4.07 7.62
CA ILE A 337 -20.96 -3.24 6.47
C ILE A 337 -21.35 -4.11 5.25
N HIS A 338 -20.65 -5.23 5.03
CA HIS A 338 -21.00 -6.15 3.93
C HIS A 338 -22.36 -6.82 4.14
N ARG A 339 -22.70 -7.23 5.37
CA ARG A 339 -23.99 -7.87 5.66
C ARG A 339 -25.21 -6.97 5.39
N ARG A 340 -25.04 -5.65 5.44
CA ARG A 340 -26.13 -4.70 5.13
C ARG A 340 -26.38 -4.50 3.63
N ARG A 341 -25.49 -4.99 2.76
CA ARG A 341 -25.60 -4.87 1.29
C ARG A 341 -26.25 -6.08 0.60
N ASP A 342 -26.48 -7.17 1.33
CA ASP A 342 -27.18 -8.37 0.82
C ASP A 342 -28.59 -8.57 1.43
N PRO A 343 -29.53 -7.62 1.33
CA PRO A 343 -30.93 -7.89 1.66
C PRO A 343 -31.68 -8.67 0.56
N ALA A 344 -31.10 -8.87 -0.63
CA ALA A 344 -31.80 -9.41 -1.81
C ALA A 344 -31.60 -10.93 -2.07
N ARG A 345 -30.95 -11.69 -1.19
CA ARG A 345 -30.69 -13.13 -1.36
C ARG A 345 -31.59 -14.06 -0.54
N ILE A 346 -32.64 -13.53 0.08
CA ILE A 346 -33.61 -14.31 0.88
C ILE A 346 -35.05 -14.05 0.42
N ALA A 347 -35.26 -13.93 -0.90
CA ALA A 347 -36.58 -13.99 -1.52
C ALA A 347 -36.55 -14.97 -2.70
#